data_AF-A0A3M1X266-F1
#
_entry.id   AF-A0A3M1X266-F1
#
_cell.length_a   1.000
_cell.length_b   1.000
_cell.length_c   1.000
_cell.angle_alpha   90.00
_cell.angle_beta   90.00
_cell.angle_gamma   90.00
#
_symmetry.space_group_name_H-M   'P 1'
#
loop_
_entity.id
_entity.type
_entity.pdbx_description
1 polymer ?
#
loop_
_entity_poly.entity_id
_entity_poly.type
_entity_poly.pdbx_seq_one_letter_code
_entity_poly.pdbx_strand_id
1 'polypeptide(L)'
;MEISDMVKAIHIAIGNEKGACKRYLKFAKKTKDEKGRLVLLNLALDEIGHLEKLEKHLYALLEGKPWVLPKTDEAEPAVVDAGEANVDLLNLNIEDLDDLKALEVALEYEILANKFYLRQAEKAEEGELKSLFLSLAKEEENHKKIIQAEIDAISQNGFWFDYQEFSVEME
;
A
#
# COMPACT_ATOMS: atom_id res chain seq x y z
N MET A 1 -21.61 1.71 -14.35
CA MET A 1 -21.64 1.90 -12.88
C MET A 1 -22.49 3.13 -12.60
N GLU A 2 -23.43 3.08 -11.65
CA GLU A 2 -24.20 4.28 -11.29
C GLU A 2 -23.31 5.30 -10.55
N ILE A 3 -23.63 6.60 -10.65
CA ILE A 3 -22.84 7.69 -10.02
C ILE A 3 -22.67 7.46 -8.51
N SER A 4 -23.70 6.95 -7.83
CA SER A 4 -23.65 6.59 -6.41
C SER A 4 -22.51 5.61 -6.11
N ASP A 5 -22.33 4.61 -6.98
CA ASP A 5 -21.37 3.53 -6.75
C ASP A 5 -19.94 3.98 -7.07
N MET A 6 -19.78 4.86 -8.07
CA MET A 6 -18.52 5.53 -8.36
C MET A 6 -18.05 6.38 -7.16
N VAL A 7 -18.96 7.18 -6.58
CA VAL A 7 -18.67 8.01 -5.40
C VAL A 7 -18.29 7.14 -4.19
N LYS A 8 -18.98 6.02 -3.96
CA LYS A 8 -18.63 5.07 -2.91
C LYS A 8 -17.24 4.46 -3.13
N ALA A 9 -16.93 4.03 -4.35
CA ALA A 9 -15.63 3.45 -4.68
C ALA A 9 -14.48 4.43 -4.41
N ILE A 10 -14.64 5.70 -4.78
CA ILE A 10 -13.63 6.74 -4.52
C ILE A 10 -13.49 7.02 -3.02
N HIS A 11 -14.59 7.08 -2.25
CA HIS A 11 -14.50 7.26 -0.80
C HIS A 11 -13.79 6.10 -0.10
N ILE A 12 -14.05 4.86 -0.52
CA ILE A 12 -13.33 3.68 -0.01
C ILE A 12 -11.84 3.79 -0.34
N ALA A 13 -11.49 4.17 -1.58
CA ALA A 13 -10.10 4.40 -1.98
C ALA A 13 -9.43 5.46 -1.09
N ILE A 14 -10.06 6.62 -0.87
CA ILE A 14 -9.56 7.67 0.02
C ILE A 14 -9.33 7.16 1.46
N GLY A 15 -10.24 6.32 1.97
CA GLY A 15 -10.09 5.67 3.27
C GLY A 15 -8.87 4.75 3.32
N ASN A 16 -8.68 3.92 2.28
CA ASN A 16 -7.54 3.02 2.16
C ASN A 16 -6.21 3.79 2.14
N GLU A 17 -6.12 4.86 1.34
CA GLU A 17 -4.93 5.70 1.20
C GLU A 17 -4.56 6.41 2.52
N LYS A 18 -5.54 7.00 3.21
CA LYS A 18 -5.34 7.57 4.56
C LYS A 18 -4.86 6.52 5.55
N GLY A 19 -5.35 5.29 5.43
CA GLY A 19 -4.91 4.15 6.22
C GLY A 19 -3.46 3.77 5.91
N ALA A 20 -3.10 3.67 4.64
CA ALA A 20 -1.76 3.30 4.17
C ALA A 20 -0.71 4.31 4.62
N CYS A 21 -0.93 5.61 4.36
CA CYS A 21 -0.04 6.68 4.81
C CYS A 21 0.21 6.62 6.33
N LYS A 22 -0.85 6.47 7.14
CA LYS A 22 -0.71 6.32 8.61
C LYS A 22 0.09 5.08 9.01
N ARG A 23 -0.08 3.95 8.31
CA ARG A 23 0.65 2.72 8.58
C ARG A 23 2.13 2.88 8.24
N TYR A 24 2.47 3.42 7.08
CA TYR A 24 3.86 3.60 6.65
C TYR A 24 4.63 4.55 7.57
N LEU A 25 4.00 5.65 8.02
CA LEU A 25 4.61 6.53 9.02
C LEU A 25 4.88 5.81 10.35
N LYS A 26 4.00 4.88 10.77
CA LYS A 26 4.22 4.06 11.97
C LYS A 26 5.34 3.06 11.78
N PHE A 27 5.40 2.39 10.63
CA PHE A 27 6.47 1.44 10.30
C PHE A 27 7.81 2.15 10.24
N ALA A 28 7.90 3.26 9.51
CA ALA A 28 9.12 4.07 9.39
C ALA A 28 9.66 4.53 10.75
N LYS A 29 8.79 4.83 11.72
CA LYS A 29 9.19 5.21 13.08
C LYS A 29 9.86 4.06 13.86
N LYS A 30 9.53 2.81 13.53
CA LYS A 30 10.03 1.61 14.19
C LYS A 30 11.25 1.01 13.49
N THR A 31 11.35 1.17 12.17
CA THR A 31 12.46 0.67 11.37
C THR A 31 13.77 1.37 11.72
N LYS A 32 14.77 0.59 12.12
CA LYS A 32 16.11 1.08 12.47
C LYS A 32 16.97 1.28 11.23
N ASP A 33 16.93 0.33 10.30
CA ASP A 33 17.59 0.42 9.01
C ASP A 33 17.20 1.72 8.28
N GLU A 34 18.21 2.46 7.85
CA GLU A 34 18.01 3.78 7.27
C GLU A 34 17.33 3.72 5.90
N LYS A 35 17.68 2.72 5.09
CA LYS A 35 17.14 2.57 3.73
C LYS A 35 15.71 2.05 3.78
N GLY A 36 15.44 1.02 4.58
CA GLY A 36 14.09 0.52 4.84
C GLY A 36 13.16 1.62 5.38
N ARG A 37 13.67 2.46 6.31
CA ARG A 37 12.92 3.62 6.80
C ARG A 37 12.63 4.63 5.69
N LEU A 38 13.61 4.93 4.82
CA LEU A 38 13.42 5.87 3.72
C LEU A 38 12.40 5.36 2.69
N VAL A 39 12.43 4.07 2.36
CA VAL A 39 11.42 3.43 1.50
C VAL A 39 10.02 3.66 2.07
N LEU A 40 9.81 3.38 3.36
CA LEU A 40 8.51 3.56 4.02
C LEU A 40 8.05 5.04 4.05
N LEU A 41 8.98 5.99 4.22
CA LEU A 41 8.64 7.42 4.17
C LEU A 41 8.25 7.88 2.78
N ASN A 42 8.91 7.37 1.74
CA ASN A 42 8.58 7.69 0.35
C ASN A 42 7.20 7.14 -0.02
N LEU A 43 6.89 5.89 0.36
CA LEU A 43 5.55 5.33 0.19
C LEU A 43 4.48 6.20 0.86
N ALA A 44 4.73 6.62 2.12
CA ALA A 44 3.80 7.51 2.82
C ALA A 44 3.55 8.85 2.09
N LEU A 45 4.55 9.35 1.36
CA LEU A 45 4.43 10.56 0.53
C LEU A 45 3.67 10.28 -0.77
N ASP A 46 3.93 9.14 -1.41
CA ASP A 46 3.23 8.73 -2.63
C ASP A 46 1.72 8.55 -2.37
N GLU A 47 1.33 8.01 -1.21
CA GLU A 47 -0.09 7.90 -0.81
C GLU A 47 -0.79 9.27 -0.68
N ILE A 48 -0.04 10.33 -0.35
CA ILE A 48 -0.59 11.69 -0.35
C ILE A 48 -0.90 12.13 -1.79
N GLY A 49 -0.03 11.79 -2.74
CA GLY A 49 -0.29 12.00 -4.17
C GLY A 49 -1.49 11.21 -4.69
N HIS A 50 -1.70 9.98 -4.20
CA HIS A 50 -2.90 9.19 -4.50
C HIS A 50 -4.18 9.88 -3.99
N LEU A 51 -4.15 10.39 -2.75
CA LEU A 51 -5.26 11.15 -2.17
C LEU A 51 -5.64 12.36 -3.01
N GLU A 52 -4.65 13.14 -3.46
CA GLU A 52 -4.90 14.31 -4.30
C GLU A 52 -5.59 13.94 -5.63
N LYS A 53 -5.16 12.84 -6.26
CA LYS A 53 -5.76 12.33 -7.52
C LYS A 53 -7.21 11.90 -7.31
N LEU A 54 -7.48 11.20 -6.21
CA LEU A 54 -8.82 10.71 -5.85
C LEU A 54 -9.76 11.86 -5.49
N GLU A 55 -9.32 12.80 -4.64
CA GLU A 55 -10.11 13.96 -4.25
C GLU A 55 -10.44 14.83 -5.47
N LYS A 56 -9.48 15.07 -6.36
CA LYS A 56 -9.71 15.79 -7.62
C LYS A 56 -10.80 15.14 -8.48
N HIS A 57 -10.76 13.81 -8.65
CA HIS A 57 -11.80 13.10 -9.41
C HIS A 57 -13.15 13.12 -8.69
N LEU A 58 -13.16 13.02 -7.36
CA LEU A 58 -14.39 13.12 -6.58
C LEU A 58 -15.06 14.49 -6.76
N TYR A 59 -14.29 15.57 -6.70
CA TYR A 59 -14.79 16.93 -6.94
C TYR A 59 -15.37 17.07 -8.35
N ALA A 60 -14.66 16.59 -9.38
CA ALA A 60 -15.15 16.63 -10.76
C ALA A 60 -16.44 15.82 -10.95
N LEU A 61 -16.56 14.65 -10.32
CA LEU A 61 -17.73 13.79 -10.43
C LEU A 61 -18.99 14.39 -9.80
N LEU A 62 -18.80 15.17 -8.73
CA LEU A 62 -19.85 15.81 -7.93
C LEU A 62 -20.20 17.23 -8.40
N GLU A 63 -19.41 17.83 -9.30
CA GLU A 63 -19.64 19.19 -9.78
C GLU A 63 -21.06 19.34 -10.38
N GLY A 64 -21.83 20.30 -9.87
CA GLY A 64 -23.18 20.59 -10.32
C GLY A 64 -24.28 19.60 -9.89
N LYS A 65 -23.97 18.60 -9.04
CA LYS A 65 -24.96 17.60 -8.56
C LYS A 65 -25.37 17.86 -7.10
N PRO A 66 -26.65 17.68 -6.75
CA PRO A 66 -27.07 17.68 -5.35
C PRO A 66 -26.43 16.49 -4.62
N TRP A 67 -25.99 16.74 -3.39
CA TRP A 67 -25.18 15.87 -2.55
C TRP A 67 -25.63 14.39 -2.57
N VAL A 68 -24.75 13.48 -2.98
CA VAL A 68 -25.02 12.02 -2.97
C VAL A 68 -24.01 11.32 -2.04
N LEU A 69 -24.48 11.02 -0.82
CA LEU A 69 -23.99 9.99 0.12
C LEU A 69 -22.74 10.30 1.00
N PRO A 70 -22.62 9.61 2.17
CA PRO A 70 -22.06 10.16 3.42
C PRO A 70 -20.54 10.14 3.49
N LYS A 71 -19.99 10.96 4.39
CA LYS A 71 -18.59 10.87 4.85
C LYS A 71 -18.38 9.47 5.40
N THR A 72 -17.61 8.65 4.71
CA THR A 72 -17.18 7.35 5.25
C THR A 72 -16.10 7.61 6.29
N ASP A 73 -16.52 7.97 7.50
CA ASP A 73 -15.67 7.82 8.70
C ASP A 73 -15.51 6.31 9.06
N GLU A 74 -16.15 5.42 8.30
CA GLU A 74 -16.21 3.96 8.48
C GLU A 74 -15.91 3.18 7.18
N ALA A 75 -14.97 3.65 6.36
CA ALA A 75 -14.39 2.74 5.37
C ALA A 75 -13.51 1.74 6.14
N GLU A 76 -14.09 0.62 6.55
CA GLU A 76 -13.29 -0.55 6.89
C GLU A 76 -12.29 -0.76 5.74
N PRO A 77 -10.99 -0.96 6.02
CA PRO A 77 -10.03 -1.23 4.97
C PRO A 77 -10.60 -2.33 4.10
N ALA A 78 -10.55 -2.16 2.78
CA ALA A 78 -11.03 -3.18 1.87
C ALA A 78 -10.07 -4.39 1.87
N VAL A 79 -9.99 -5.09 3.01
CA VAL A 79 -9.53 -6.49 3.12
C VAL A 79 -10.58 -7.43 2.51
N VAL A 80 -11.70 -6.91 2.01
CA VAL A 80 -12.82 -7.67 1.46
C VAL A 80 -12.54 -8.14 0.02
N ASP A 81 -11.46 -8.89 -0.16
CA ASP A 81 -11.42 -10.15 -0.92
C ASP A 81 -10.09 -10.87 -0.60
N ALA A 82 -9.87 -11.13 0.69
CA ALA A 82 -8.65 -11.74 1.25
C ALA A 82 -8.60 -13.26 1.03
N GLY A 83 -8.91 -13.75 -0.18
CA GLY A 83 -8.68 -15.15 -0.52
C GLY A 83 -7.18 -15.51 -0.59
N GLU A 84 -6.33 -14.50 -0.83
CA GLU A 84 -4.89 -14.65 -1.05
C GLU A 84 -4.04 -13.77 -0.11
N ALA A 85 -4.67 -13.06 0.83
CA ALA A 85 -3.92 -12.18 1.73
C ALA A 85 -3.15 -13.02 2.76
N ASN A 86 -1.93 -12.63 3.09
CA ASN A 86 -1.23 -13.23 4.24
C ASN A 86 -1.79 -12.66 5.56
N VAL A 87 -2.90 -13.24 6.01
CA VAL A 87 -3.65 -12.78 7.19
C VAL A 87 -2.80 -12.84 8.46
N ASP A 88 -1.89 -13.80 8.58
CA ASP A 88 -1.01 -13.92 9.74
C ASP A 88 -0.03 -12.74 9.81
N LEU A 89 0.56 -12.35 8.67
CA LEU A 89 1.43 -11.15 8.60
C LEU A 89 0.65 -9.87 8.92
N LEU A 90 -0.56 -9.72 8.38
CA LEU A 90 -1.37 -8.52 8.58
C LEU A 90 -1.91 -8.36 10.01
N ASN A 91 -1.96 -9.45 10.78
CA ASN A 91 -2.39 -9.47 12.18
C ASN A 91 -1.25 -9.22 13.18
N LEU A 92 0.00 -9.05 12.71
CA LEU A 92 1.12 -8.75 13.58
C LEU A 92 0.91 -7.42 14.30
N ASN A 93 1.21 -7.39 15.60
CA ASN A 93 1.25 -6.12 16.33
C ASN A 93 2.44 -5.29 15.83
N ILE A 94 2.22 -3.99 15.66
CA ILE A 94 3.25 -3.04 15.24
C ILE A 94 4.45 -3.04 16.22
N GLU A 95 4.24 -3.41 17.48
CA GLU A 95 5.28 -3.52 18.49
C GLU A 95 6.24 -4.70 18.28
N ASP A 96 5.79 -5.74 17.58
CA ASP A 96 6.53 -6.97 17.32
C ASP A 96 7.26 -6.95 15.96
N LEU A 97 7.12 -5.87 15.19
CA LEU A 97 7.74 -5.73 13.88
C LEU A 97 9.22 -5.37 14.01
N ASP A 98 10.08 -6.25 13.51
CA ASP A 98 11.45 -5.93 13.15
C ASP A 98 11.51 -5.23 11.77
N ASP A 99 12.68 -4.74 11.38
CA ASP A 99 12.86 -3.96 10.16
C ASP A 99 12.39 -4.71 8.90
N LEU A 100 12.67 -6.02 8.84
CA LEU A 100 12.30 -6.87 7.72
C LEU A 100 10.79 -7.14 7.69
N LYS A 101 10.19 -7.52 8.83
CA LYS A 101 8.74 -7.74 8.92
C LYS A 101 7.93 -6.49 8.62
N ALA A 102 8.43 -5.31 9.01
CA ALA A 102 7.77 -4.05 8.67
C ALA A 102 7.64 -3.85 7.16
N LEU A 103 8.67 -4.24 6.40
CA LEU A 103 8.67 -4.20 4.93
C LEU A 103 7.82 -5.33 4.34
N GLU A 104 7.86 -6.54 4.88
CA GLU A 104 7.00 -7.65 4.43
C GLU A 104 5.51 -7.35 4.60
N VAL A 105 5.14 -6.75 5.74
CA VAL A 105 3.76 -6.31 5.98
C VAL A 105 3.37 -5.16 5.03
N ALA A 106 4.29 -4.22 4.75
CA ALA A 106 4.05 -3.17 3.77
C ALA A 106 3.84 -3.75 2.36
N LEU A 107 4.66 -4.72 1.93
CA LEU A 107 4.51 -5.40 0.65
C LEU A 107 3.14 -6.05 0.50
N GLU A 108 2.65 -6.69 1.57
CA GLU A 108 1.32 -7.31 1.58
C GLU A 108 0.21 -6.26 1.41
N TYR A 109 0.32 -5.11 2.06
CA TYR A 109 -0.63 -4.01 1.86
C TYR A 109 -0.64 -3.50 0.42
N GLU A 110 0.52 -3.37 -0.22
CA GLU A 110 0.64 -2.97 -1.62
C GLU A 110 0.01 -3.98 -2.60
N ILE A 111 0.14 -5.29 -2.31
CA ILE A 111 -0.53 -6.34 -3.07
C ILE A 111 -2.05 -6.18 -2.98
N LEU A 112 -2.57 -5.91 -1.79
CA LEU A 112 -4.01 -5.71 -1.58
C LEU A 112 -4.52 -4.42 -2.23
N ALA A 113 -3.76 -3.32 -2.14
CA ALA A 113 -4.10 -2.05 -2.79
C ALA A 113 -4.12 -2.17 -4.32
N ASN A 114 -3.09 -2.78 -4.91
CA ASN A 114 -3.02 -3.06 -6.35
C ASN A 114 -4.24 -3.87 -6.83
N LYS A 115 -4.57 -4.97 -6.13
CA LYS A 115 -5.73 -5.81 -6.44
C LYS A 115 -7.05 -5.05 -6.30
N PHE A 116 -7.18 -4.23 -5.25
CA PHE A 116 -8.34 -3.38 -5.05
C PHE A 116 -8.54 -2.46 -6.26
N TYR A 117 -7.51 -1.75 -6.69
CA TYR A 117 -7.60 -0.83 -7.81
C TYR A 117 -7.89 -1.52 -9.15
N LEU A 118 -7.28 -2.68 -9.42
CA LEU A 118 -7.61 -3.48 -10.59
C LEU A 118 -9.09 -3.89 -10.61
N ARG A 119 -9.64 -4.35 -9.48
CA ARG A 119 -11.07 -4.69 -9.37
C ARG A 119 -11.99 -3.48 -9.53
N GLN A 120 -11.60 -2.31 -9.02
CA GLN A 120 -12.39 -1.09 -9.23
C GLN A 120 -12.36 -0.65 -10.71
N ALA A 121 -11.21 -0.79 -11.37
CA ALA A 121 -11.08 -0.51 -12.81
C ALA A 121 -11.93 -1.46 -13.67
N GLU A 122 -12.04 -2.74 -13.29
CA GLU A 122 -12.90 -3.72 -13.98
C GLU A 122 -14.39 -3.38 -13.84
N LYS A 123 -14.81 -2.84 -12.69
CA LYS A 123 -16.19 -2.42 -12.42
C LYS A 123 -16.55 -1.07 -13.04
N ALA A 124 -15.55 -0.26 -13.36
CA ALA A 124 -15.73 1.04 -13.99
C ALA A 124 -15.99 0.91 -15.49
N GLU A 125 -16.88 1.76 -15.99
CA GLU A 125 -17.05 1.94 -17.43
C GLU A 125 -15.80 2.61 -18.04
N GLU A 126 -15.60 2.45 -19.34
CA GLU A 126 -14.51 3.12 -20.05
C GLU A 126 -14.60 4.64 -19.86
N GLY A 127 -13.51 5.26 -19.43
CA GLY A 127 -13.46 6.69 -19.14
C GLY A 127 -12.46 7.04 -18.03
N GLU A 128 -12.54 8.27 -17.56
CA GLU A 128 -11.56 8.86 -16.62
C GLU A 128 -11.43 8.07 -15.32
N LEU A 129 -12.54 7.59 -14.75
CA LEU A 129 -12.49 6.83 -13.49
C LEU A 129 -11.76 5.49 -13.65
N LYS A 130 -11.98 4.78 -14.77
CA LYS A 130 -11.25 3.55 -15.06
C LYS A 130 -9.77 3.84 -15.26
N SER A 131 -9.44 4.90 -16.00
CA SER A 131 -8.05 5.32 -16.20
C SER A 131 -7.36 5.70 -14.89
N LEU A 132 -8.07 6.37 -13.97
CA LEU A 132 -7.57 6.69 -12.63
C LEU A 132 -7.22 5.41 -11.87
N PHE A 133 -8.15 4.46 -11.75
CA PHE A 133 -7.89 3.22 -11.01
C PHE A 133 -6.78 2.39 -11.63
N LEU A 134 -6.68 2.32 -12.97
CA LEU A 134 -5.55 1.66 -13.62
C LEU A 134 -4.21 2.36 -13.35
N SER A 135 -4.20 3.69 -13.28
CA SER A 135 -2.98 4.45 -12.92
C SER A 135 -2.55 4.20 -11.49
N LEU A 136 -3.49 4.21 -10.53
CA LEU A 136 -3.22 3.90 -9.12
C LEU A 136 -2.72 2.46 -8.97
N ALA A 137 -3.39 1.48 -9.60
CA ALA A 137 -2.90 0.10 -9.62
C ALA A 137 -1.46 -0.01 -10.13
N LYS A 138 -1.09 0.78 -11.14
CA LYS A 138 0.27 0.79 -11.69
C LYS A 138 1.29 1.39 -10.72
N GLU A 139 0.90 2.37 -9.92
CA GLU A 139 1.72 2.96 -8.87
C GLU A 139 1.98 1.95 -7.75
N GLU A 140 0.95 1.25 -7.26
CA GLU A 140 1.11 0.17 -6.26
C GLU A 140 1.97 -1.00 -6.78
N GLU A 141 1.89 -1.29 -8.08
CA GLU A 141 2.78 -2.27 -8.71
C GLU A 141 4.26 -1.85 -8.64
N ASN A 142 4.54 -0.55 -8.72
CA ASN A 142 5.90 -0.04 -8.58
C ASN A 142 6.33 -0.02 -7.10
N HIS A 143 5.44 0.33 -6.17
CA HIS A 143 5.68 0.26 -4.73
C HIS A 143 6.10 -1.15 -4.31
N LYS A 144 5.36 -2.19 -4.74
CA LYS A 144 5.73 -3.60 -4.49
C LYS A 144 7.16 -3.91 -4.90
N LYS A 145 7.60 -3.45 -6.08
CA LYS A 145 8.95 -3.71 -6.60
C LYS A 145 10.02 -3.03 -5.77
N ILE A 146 9.76 -1.80 -5.33
CA ILE A 146 10.68 -1.04 -4.47
C ILE A 146 10.82 -1.75 -3.13
N ILE A 147 9.71 -2.15 -2.51
CA ILE A 147 9.72 -2.85 -1.22
C ILE A 147 10.42 -4.21 -1.34
N GLN A 148 10.10 -5.00 -2.37
CA GLN A 148 10.75 -6.29 -2.60
C GLN A 148 12.27 -6.13 -2.78
N ALA A 149 12.71 -5.13 -3.54
CA ALA A 149 14.14 -4.87 -3.73
C ALA A 149 14.84 -4.53 -2.40
N GLU A 150 14.18 -3.81 -1.50
CA GLU A 150 14.73 -3.50 -0.17
C GLU A 150 14.76 -4.73 0.74
N ILE A 151 13.70 -5.55 0.73
CA ILE A 151 13.64 -6.84 1.42
C ILE A 151 14.81 -7.72 0.97
N ASP A 152 15.04 -7.83 -0.35
CA ASP A 152 16.12 -8.63 -0.92
C ASP A 152 17.49 -8.11 -0.48
N ALA A 153 17.68 -6.79 -0.46
CA ALA A 153 18.93 -6.16 -0.04
C ALA A 153 19.25 -6.39 1.45
N ILE A 154 18.25 -6.22 2.33
CA ILE A 154 18.39 -6.49 3.77
C ILE A 154 18.66 -7.98 4.02
N SER A 155 17.93 -8.86 3.33
CA SER A 155 18.08 -10.31 3.46
C SER A 155 19.45 -10.81 2.99
N GLN A 156 19.97 -10.26 1.89
CA GLN A 156 21.32 -10.58 1.40
C GLN A 156 22.42 -10.08 2.35
N ASN A 157 22.24 -8.89 2.93
CA ASN A 157 23.17 -8.37 3.94
C ASN A 157 23.13 -9.17 5.26
N GLY A 158 21.99 -9.78 5.59
CA GLY A 158 21.85 -10.69 6.74
C GLY A 158 22.48 -12.07 6.54
N PHE A 159 22.50 -12.58 5.31
CA PHE A 159 23.06 -13.91 4.99
C PHE A 159 24.59 -13.93 4.78
N TRP A 160 25.23 -12.79 4.51
CA TRP A 160 26.68 -12.71 4.25
C TRP A 160 27.56 -12.54 5.49
N PHE A 161 26.98 -12.45 6.70
CA PHE A 161 27.73 -12.30 7.95
C PHE A 161 27.88 -13.58 8.79
N ASP A 162 27.48 -14.75 8.26
CA ASP A 162 27.65 -16.05 8.96
C ASP A 162 28.62 -17.01 8.25
N TYR A 163 29.45 -16.50 7.31
CA TYR A 163 30.48 -17.29 6.61
C TYR A 163 31.91 -16.70 6.78
N GLN A 164 32.25 -16.27 7.99
CA GLN A 164 33.65 -16.11 8.40
C GLN A 164 33.90 -16.70 9.79
N GLU A 165 33.74 -18.01 9.94
CA GLU A 165 34.55 -18.78 10.89
C GLU A 165 34.65 -20.25 10.43
N PHE A 166 35.51 -20.49 9.44
CA PHE A 166 36.32 -21.69 9.45
C PHE A 166 37.76 -21.27 9.19
N SER A 167 38.53 -21.26 10.28
CA SER A 167 39.98 -21.25 10.28
C SER A 167 40.47 -22.35 9.34
N VAL A 168 41.07 -21.97 8.22
CA VAL A 168 41.99 -22.87 7.52
C VAL A 168 43.26 -22.89 8.36
N GLU A 169 43.28 -23.72 9.39
CA GLU A 169 44.55 -24.19 9.92
C GLU A 169 45.19 -25.06 8.83
N MET A 170 46.28 -24.53 8.26
CA MET A 170 47.19 -25.30 7.45
C MET A 170 47.95 -26.27 8.37
N GLU A 171 47.87 -27.57 8.08
CA GLU A 171 48.98 -28.52 8.25
C GLU A 171 48.84 -29.70 7.28
#